data_AF-A0A7S0LMW3-F1
#
_entry.id   AF-A0A7S0LMW3-F1
#
_cell.length_a   1.000
_cell.length_b   1.000
_cell.length_c   1.000
_cell.angle_alpha   90.00
_cell.angle_beta   90.00
_cell.angle_gamma   90.00
#
_symmetry.space_group_name_H-M   'P 1'
#
loop_
_entity.id
_entity.type
_entity.pdbx_description
1 polymer ?
#
loop_
_entity_poly.entity_id
_entity_poly.type
_entity_poly.pdbx_seq_one_letter_code
_entity_poly.pdbx_strand_id
1 'polypeptide(L)'
;NLHSDLADGVALAVLLYQVLPPDLRPELPPTCPAPRDLAGQIVEWSCAAKLELLQVSAEDITLPRPRLLLLYTAALYASYPAMEAAEEATRAPPKPRHHNSQEREEHVLRMWMTSLGLDLHLTNLFDDCASGLPLLKVMDWLQPGVVDWS
;
A
#
# COMPACT_ATOMS: atom_id res chain seq x y z
N ASN A 1 -4.84 7.72 9.44
CA ASN A 1 -5.54 6.80 8.51
C ASN A 1 -5.67 7.47 7.14
N LEU A 2 -5.89 6.72 6.06
CA LEU A 2 -6.01 7.28 4.69
C LEU A 2 -7.39 7.90 4.41
N HIS A 3 -8.02 8.52 5.41
CA HIS A 3 -9.32 9.14 5.29
C HIS A 3 -9.39 10.42 6.12
N SER A 4 -9.61 10.36 7.44
CA SER A 4 -9.81 11.54 8.27
C SER A 4 -8.59 12.45 8.27
N ASP A 5 -7.41 11.86 8.21
CA ASP A 5 -6.14 12.58 8.33
C ASP A 5 -5.69 13.19 7.00
N LEU A 6 -6.35 12.84 5.89
CA LEU A 6 -6.05 13.36 4.55
C LEU A 6 -7.18 14.21 3.96
N ALA A 7 -8.35 14.24 4.62
CA ALA A 7 -9.55 14.89 4.09
C ALA A 7 -9.45 16.41 3.96
N ASP A 8 -8.57 17.04 4.75
CA ASP A 8 -8.30 18.48 4.69
C ASP A 8 -7.33 18.87 3.56
N GLY A 9 -6.70 17.88 2.90
CA GLY A 9 -5.72 18.08 1.83
C GLY A 9 -4.35 18.62 2.29
N VAL A 10 -4.19 19.01 3.56
CA VAL A 10 -2.97 19.66 4.04
C VAL A 10 -1.79 18.70 3.99
N ALA A 11 -2.00 17.48 4.48
CA ALA A 11 -0.97 16.44 4.45
C ALA A 11 -0.54 16.08 3.03
N LEU A 12 -1.48 16.03 2.08
CA LEU A 12 -1.19 15.74 0.67
C LEU A 12 -0.39 16.88 0.01
N ALA A 13 -0.74 18.13 0.29
CA ALA A 13 -0.02 19.30 -0.22
C ALA A 13 1.43 19.33 0.28
N VAL A 14 1.64 19.08 1.58
CA VAL A 14 3.00 18.99 2.17
C VAL A 14 3.78 17.83 1.55
N LEU A 15 3.14 16.68 1.33
CA LEU A 15 3.80 15.51 0.75
C LEU A 15 4.22 15.77 -0.70
N LEU A 16 3.36 16.38 -1.52
CA LEU A 16 3.72 16.77 -2.90
C LEU A 16 4.88 17.76 -2.93
N TYR A 17 4.90 18.74 -2.02
CA TYR A 17 6.01 19.67 -1.89
C TYR A 17 7.34 18.95 -1.62
N GLN A 18 7.34 17.95 -0.75
CA GLN A 18 8.55 17.21 -0.36
C GLN A 18 9.04 16.27 -1.47
N VAL A 19 8.11 15.58 -2.13
CA VAL A 19 8.39 14.45 -3.02
C VAL A 19 8.69 14.90 -4.46
N LEU A 20 8.06 15.98 -4.94
CA LEU A 20 8.24 16.43 -6.31
C LEU A 20 9.59 17.13 -6.55
N PRO A 21 10.17 16.98 -7.76
CA PRO A 21 11.39 17.67 -8.15
C PRO A 21 11.18 19.20 -8.15
N PRO A 22 12.26 19.99 -8.05
CA PRO A 22 12.17 21.45 -7.89
C PRO A 22 11.37 22.13 -9.02
N ASP A 23 11.40 21.59 -10.24
CA ASP A 23 10.71 22.15 -11.41
C ASP A 23 9.18 21.99 -11.36
N LEU A 24 8.68 21.01 -10.59
CA LEU A 24 7.25 20.69 -10.45
C LEU A 24 6.73 20.95 -9.03
N ARG A 25 7.60 21.49 -8.16
CA ARG A 25 7.29 21.67 -6.75
C ARG A 25 6.22 22.76 -6.58
N PRO A 26 5.07 22.46 -5.97
CA PRO A 26 4.04 23.45 -5.73
C PRO A 26 4.47 24.47 -4.68
N GLU A 27 3.95 25.69 -4.76
CA GLU A 27 4.04 26.63 -3.64
C GLU A 27 3.09 26.17 -2.53
N LEU A 28 3.59 26.06 -1.30
CA LEU A 28 2.75 25.69 -0.17
C LEU A 28 1.66 26.76 0.02
N PRO A 29 0.38 26.37 0.11
CA PRO A 29 -0.69 27.33 0.30
C PRO A 29 -0.55 28.06 1.65
N PRO A 30 -1.06 29.30 1.77
CA PRO A 30 -1.13 30.01 3.05
C PRO A 30 -1.94 29.21 4.07
N THR A 31 -1.75 29.46 5.36
CA THR A 31 -2.12 28.57 6.48
C THR A 31 -3.60 28.12 6.59
N CYS A 32 -4.55 28.59 5.77
CA CYS A 32 -5.96 28.17 5.81
C CYS A 32 -6.70 28.32 4.45
N PRO A 33 -6.42 27.53 3.40
CA PRO A 33 -7.32 27.48 2.24
C PRO A 33 -8.57 26.64 2.57
N ALA A 34 -9.69 26.89 1.89
CA ALA A 34 -10.84 26.00 2.00
C ALA A 34 -10.45 24.59 1.48
N PRO A 35 -10.87 23.49 2.14
CA PRO A 35 -10.43 22.14 1.78
C PRO A 35 -10.70 21.76 0.32
N ARG A 36 -11.81 22.25 -0.23
CA ARG A 36 -12.20 22.02 -1.64
C ARG A 36 -11.24 22.70 -2.61
N ASP A 37 -10.79 23.91 -2.30
CA ASP A 37 -9.88 24.67 -3.16
C ASP A 37 -8.47 24.08 -3.12
N LEU A 38 -8.05 23.60 -1.95
CA LEU A 38 -6.79 22.89 -1.79
C LEU A 38 -6.79 21.56 -2.54
N ALA A 39 -7.88 20.81 -2.45
CA ALA A 39 -8.06 19.57 -3.21
C ALA A 39 -8.01 19.82 -4.73
N GLY A 40 -8.59 20.94 -5.20
CA GLY A 40 -8.48 21.35 -6.61
C GLY A 40 -7.03 21.58 -7.06
N GLN A 41 -6.25 22.31 -6.26
CA GLN A 41 -4.83 22.54 -6.53
C GLN A 41 -4.01 21.24 -6.51
N ILE A 42 -4.28 20.34 -5.56
CA ILE A 42 -3.62 19.04 -5.49
C ILE A 42 -3.84 18.22 -6.77
N VAL A 43 -5.07 18.22 -7.30
CA VAL A 43 -5.39 17.54 -8.56
C VAL A 43 -4.62 18.16 -9.74
N GLU A 44 -4.51 19.49 -9.78
CA GLU A 44 -3.76 20.19 -10.81
C GLU A 44 -2.26 19.86 -10.75
N TRP A 45 -1.65 19.90 -9.56
CA TRP A 45 -0.25 19.52 -9.36
C TRP A 45 -0.01 18.06 -9.72
N SER A 46 -0.94 17.18 -9.39
CA SER A 46 -0.89 15.75 -9.75
C SER A 46 -0.93 15.53 -11.26
N CYS A 47 -1.72 16.34 -11.98
CA CYS A 47 -1.79 16.33 -13.44
C CYS A 47 -0.49 16.85 -14.07
N ALA A 48 0.07 17.95 -13.53
CA ALA A 48 1.35 18.49 -13.96
C ALA A 48 2.52 17.50 -13.76
N ALA A 49 2.48 16.74 -12.65
CA ALA A 49 3.41 15.66 -12.34
C ALA A 49 3.17 14.37 -13.15
N LYS A 50 2.16 14.34 -14.03
CA LYS A 50 1.81 13.19 -14.88
C LYS A 50 1.66 11.88 -14.11
N LEU A 51 1.10 11.94 -12.90
CA LEU A 51 0.79 10.73 -12.14
C LEU A 51 -0.23 9.88 -12.91
N GLU A 52 0.08 8.61 -13.12
CA GLU A 52 -0.81 7.65 -13.79
C GLU A 52 -1.96 7.25 -12.86
N LEU A 53 -2.93 8.15 -12.74
CA LEU A 53 -4.09 7.99 -11.86
C LEU A 53 -5.38 7.85 -12.65
N LEU A 54 -6.30 7.04 -12.14
CA LEU A 54 -7.73 7.17 -12.46
C LEU A 54 -8.12 8.60 -12.14
N GLN A 55 -8.83 9.29 -13.03
CA GLN A 55 -9.14 10.73 -12.88
C GLN A 55 -9.72 11.03 -11.48
N VAL A 56 -8.88 11.59 -10.60
CA VAL A 56 -9.26 12.01 -9.24
C VAL A 56 -9.75 13.45 -9.32
N SER A 57 -10.97 13.70 -8.85
CA SER A 57 -11.51 15.04 -8.70
C SER A 57 -11.27 15.60 -7.29
N ALA A 58 -11.39 16.91 -7.11
CA ALA A 58 -11.26 17.56 -5.80
C ALA A 58 -12.27 17.02 -4.76
N GLU A 59 -13.43 16.54 -5.22
CA GLU A 59 -14.43 15.93 -4.35
C GLU A 59 -13.98 14.56 -3.85
N ASP A 60 -13.21 13.82 -4.64
CA ASP A 60 -12.74 12.48 -4.27
C ASP A 60 -11.70 12.51 -3.13
N ILE A 61 -11.03 13.66 -2.95
CA ILE A 61 -10.07 13.90 -1.87
C ILE A 61 -10.78 14.32 -0.58
N THR A 62 -11.77 15.20 -0.68
CA THR A 62 -12.51 15.73 0.48
C THR A 62 -13.57 14.76 1.01
N LEU A 63 -14.05 13.84 0.17
CA LEU A 63 -15.01 12.80 0.55
C LEU A 63 -14.32 11.59 1.21
N PRO A 64 -15.06 10.83 2.04
CA PRO A 64 -14.58 9.65 2.75
C PRO A 64 -14.29 8.44 1.84
N ARG A 65 -13.27 8.51 0.97
CA ARG A 65 -12.95 7.47 -0.03
C ARG A 65 -11.54 6.90 0.15
N PRO A 66 -11.30 6.06 1.18
CA PRO A 66 -9.96 5.61 1.56
C PRO A 66 -9.22 4.80 0.48
N ARG A 67 -9.93 4.04 -0.35
CA ARG A 67 -9.32 3.26 -1.44
C ARG A 67 -8.76 4.14 -2.56
N LEU A 68 -9.39 5.28 -2.84
CA LEU A 68 -8.91 6.23 -3.85
C LEU A 68 -7.68 6.98 -3.33
N LEU A 69 -7.68 7.38 -2.06
CA LEU A 69 -6.52 8.00 -1.43
C LEU A 69 -5.33 7.03 -1.30
N LEU A 70 -5.60 5.75 -1.05
CA LEU A 70 -4.57 4.71 -1.11
C LEU A 70 -3.99 4.57 -2.53
N LEU A 71 -4.84 4.51 -3.55
CA LEU A 71 -4.37 4.46 -4.94
C LEU A 71 -3.54 5.70 -5.30
N TYR A 72 -3.99 6.89 -4.86
CA TYR A 72 -3.29 8.16 -5.04
C TYR A 72 -1.88 8.12 -4.47
N THR A 73 -1.76 7.80 -3.18
CA THR A 73 -0.46 7.72 -2.48
C THR A 73 0.44 6.64 -3.06
N ALA A 74 -0.12 5.50 -3.49
CA ALA A 74 0.62 4.42 -4.13
C ALA A 74 1.19 4.83 -5.50
N ALA A 75 0.40 5.52 -6.33
CA ALA A 75 0.87 6.02 -7.62
C ALA A 75 1.95 7.09 -7.43
N LEU A 76 1.75 7.98 -6.46
CA LEU A 76 2.73 9.02 -6.13
C LEU A 76 4.07 8.40 -5.68
N TYR A 77 4.04 7.37 -4.82
CA TYR A 77 5.24 6.65 -4.43
C TYR A 77 5.89 5.89 -5.60
N ALA A 78 5.10 5.30 -6.49
CA ALA A 78 5.61 4.58 -7.65
C ALA A 78 6.33 5.52 -8.65
N SER A 79 5.79 6.73 -8.87
CA SER A 79 6.38 7.72 -9.77
C SER A 79 7.54 8.49 -9.13
N TYR A 80 7.41 8.83 -7.84
CA TYR A 80 8.36 9.64 -7.09
C TYR A 80 8.61 9.02 -5.71
N PRO A 81 9.52 8.05 -5.60
CA PRO A 81 9.82 7.42 -4.32
C PRO A 81 10.46 8.37 -3.31
N ALA A 82 11.11 9.46 -3.77
CA ALA A 82 11.84 10.47 -2.99
C ALA A 82 12.84 9.92 -1.95
N MET A 83 13.20 8.64 -2.06
CA MET A 83 14.30 8.04 -1.33
C MET A 83 15.60 8.36 -2.06
N GLU A 84 16.63 8.80 -1.32
CA GLU A 84 17.99 8.79 -1.84
C GLU A 84 18.25 7.39 -2.38
N ALA A 85 18.55 7.29 -3.68
CA ALA A 85 18.87 6.01 -4.27
C ALA A 85 20.06 5.46 -3.49
N ALA A 86 19.85 4.40 -2.70
CA ALA A 86 20.96 3.55 -2.31
C ALA A 86 21.57 3.09 -3.65
N GLU A 87 22.71 3.67 -4.02
CA GLU A 87 23.33 3.61 -5.35
C GLU A 87 23.53 2.17 -5.87
N GLU A 88 23.39 1.17 -5.01
CA GLU A 88 23.56 -0.25 -5.32
C GLU A 88 22.29 -1.01 -5.71
N ALA A 89 21.08 -0.53 -5.38
CA ALA A 89 19.86 -1.31 -5.62
C ALA A 89 19.23 -1.08 -7.00
N THR A 90 19.40 0.10 -7.58
CA THR A 90 18.68 0.54 -8.80
C THR A 90 19.37 0.14 -10.11
N ARG A 91 20.63 -0.32 -10.04
CA ARG A 91 21.44 -0.67 -11.23
C ARG A 91 21.56 -2.17 -11.47
N ALA A 92 21.15 -2.99 -10.51
CA ALA A 92 21.04 -4.42 -10.73
C ALA A 92 19.80 -4.68 -11.60
N PRO A 93 19.89 -5.49 -12.68
CA PRO A 93 18.66 -6.07 -13.24
C PRO A 93 17.88 -6.70 -12.09
N PRO A 94 16.53 -6.69 -12.10
CA PRO A 94 15.78 -7.40 -11.08
C PRO A 94 16.37 -8.79 -11.03
N LYS A 95 17.09 -9.11 -9.93
CA LYS A 95 17.66 -10.44 -9.77
C LYS A 95 16.49 -11.37 -10.04
N PRO A 96 16.58 -12.33 -10.98
CA PRO A 96 15.56 -13.36 -11.06
C PRO A 96 15.38 -13.78 -9.61
N ARG A 97 14.15 -13.65 -9.10
CA ARG A 97 13.86 -14.03 -7.73
C ARG A 97 14.05 -15.54 -7.69
N HIS A 98 15.30 -15.98 -7.61
CA HIS A 98 15.72 -17.27 -7.13
C HIS A 98 15.38 -17.19 -5.64
N HIS A 99 14.08 -17.21 -5.37
CA HIS A 99 13.58 -17.62 -4.09
C HIS A 99 14.31 -18.93 -3.84
N ASN A 100 15.10 -18.97 -2.76
CA ASN A 100 15.61 -20.23 -2.27
C ASN A 100 14.42 -21.23 -2.17
N SER A 101 14.67 -22.54 -2.24
CA SER A 101 13.58 -23.53 -2.27
C SER A 101 12.55 -23.28 -1.15
N GLN A 102 13.04 -22.86 0.01
CA GLN A 102 12.26 -22.52 1.19
C GLN A 102 11.27 -21.36 0.96
N GLU A 103 11.69 -20.24 0.39
CA GLU A 103 10.81 -19.10 0.08
C GLU A 103 9.75 -19.45 -0.98
N ARG A 104 10.05 -20.37 -1.91
CA ARG A 104 9.06 -20.86 -2.88
C ARG A 104 8.02 -21.72 -2.20
N GLU A 105 8.45 -22.65 -1.36
CA GLU A 105 7.59 -23.57 -0.61
C GLU A 105 6.72 -22.80 0.38
N GLU A 106 7.31 -21.84 1.11
CA GLU A 106 6.62 -20.89 1.98
C GLU A 106 5.45 -20.24 1.24
N HIS A 107 5.73 -19.66 0.07
CA HIS A 107 4.73 -18.91 -0.67
C HIS A 107 3.62 -19.82 -1.19
N VAL A 108 3.95 -21.00 -1.72
CA VAL A 108 2.95 -21.97 -2.20
C VAL A 108 2.06 -22.45 -1.07
N LEU A 109 2.64 -22.83 0.08
CA LEU A 109 1.90 -23.32 1.23
C LEU A 109 1.02 -22.22 1.83
N ARG A 110 1.56 -21.01 1.98
CA ARG A 110 0.80 -19.84 2.46
C ARG A 110 -0.38 -19.53 1.56
N MET A 111 -0.18 -19.47 0.25
CA MET A 111 -1.27 -19.25 -0.71
C MET A 111 -2.31 -20.37 -0.67
N TRP A 112 -1.86 -21.63 -0.59
CA TRP A 112 -2.74 -22.78 -0.47
C TRP A 112 -3.60 -22.68 0.80
N MET A 113 -3.01 -22.48 1.98
CA MET A 113 -3.74 -22.40 3.24
C MET A 113 -4.71 -21.21 3.29
N THR A 114 -4.30 -20.03 2.80
CA THR A 114 -5.19 -18.87 2.71
C THR A 114 -6.38 -19.14 1.78
N SER A 115 -6.20 -19.95 0.74
CA SER A 115 -7.27 -20.31 -0.20
C SER A 115 -8.34 -21.27 0.37
N LEU A 116 -8.10 -21.90 1.52
CA LEU A 116 -9.02 -22.87 2.12
C LEU A 116 -10.29 -22.24 2.73
N GLY A 117 -10.33 -20.91 2.86
CA GLY A 117 -11.47 -20.20 3.46
C GLY A 117 -11.57 -20.33 4.98
N LEU A 118 -10.46 -20.72 5.65
CA LEU A 118 -10.41 -20.99 7.10
C LEU A 118 -10.20 -19.76 8.00
N ASP A 119 -10.48 -18.55 7.47
CA ASP A 119 -10.19 -17.26 8.13
C ASP A 119 -8.74 -17.16 8.65
N LEU A 120 -7.81 -17.77 7.88
CA LEU A 120 -6.37 -17.75 8.14
C LEU A 120 -5.74 -16.55 7.44
N HIS A 121 -5.23 -15.60 8.22
CA HIS A 121 -4.53 -14.43 7.72
C HIS A 121 -3.01 -14.62 7.83
N LEU A 122 -2.46 -15.39 6.89
CA LEU A 122 -1.04 -15.71 6.85
C LEU A 122 -0.26 -14.67 6.03
N THR A 123 0.69 -14.00 6.67
CA THR A 123 1.65 -13.07 6.06
C THR A 123 3.04 -13.70 5.95
N ASN A 124 3.48 -14.41 6.99
CA ASN A 124 4.71 -15.20 7.01
C ASN A 124 4.40 -16.56 7.61
N LEU A 125 4.47 -17.61 6.79
CA LEU A 125 4.16 -18.97 7.21
C LEU A 125 4.88 -19.41 8.48
N PHE A 126 6.16 -19.07 8.62
CA PHE A 126 6.99 -19.57 9.72
C PHE A 126 6.59 -18.94 11.06
N ASP A 127 6.30 -17.64 11.06
CA ASP A 127 5.91 -16.91 12.26
C ASP A 127 4.44 -17.19 12.62
N ASP A 128 3.55 -17.17 11.63
CA ASP A 128 2.11 -17.28 11.86
C ASP A 128 1.72 -18.70 12.30
N CYS A 129 2.43 -19.73 11.83
CA CYS A 129 2.22 -21.12 12.24
C CYS A 129 2.93 -21.48 13.55
N ALA A 130 3.71 -20.58 14.17
CA ALA A 130 4.46 -20.87 15.40
C ALA A 130 3.57 -21.28 16.57
N SER A 131 2.34 -20.77 16.63
CA SER A 131 1.34 -21.15 17.64
C SER A 131 0.74 -22.55 17.42
N GLY A 132 0.96 -23.16 16.27
CA GLY A 132 0.35 -24.43 15.85
C GLY A 132 -1.14 -24.35 15.50
N LEU A 133 -1.84 -23.28 15.89
CA LEU A 133 -3.28 -23.14 15.73
C LEU A 133 -3.75 -23.09 14.26
N PRO A 134 -3.05 -22.40 13.33
CA PRO A 134 -3.35 -22.49 11.91
C PRO A 134 -3.23 -23.92 11.35
N LEU A 135 -2.23 -24.67 11.79
CA LEU A 135 -2.01 -26.05 11.35
C LEU A 135 -3.13 -26.97 11.83
N LEU A 136 -3.55 -26.83 13.09
CA LEU A 136 -4.70 -27.58 13.64
C LEU A 136 -6.00 -27.29 12.87
N LYS A 137 -6.26 -26.02 12.55
CA LYS A 137 -7.42 -25.65 11.71
C LYS A 137 -7.38 -26.32 10.33
N VAL A 138 -6.21 -26.37 9.69
CA VAL A 138 -6.03 -27.04 8.41
C VAL A 138 -6.21 -28.55 8.53
N MET A 139 -5.70 -29.17 9.60
CA MET A 139 -5.87 -30.60 9.86
C MET A 139 -7.35 -30.97 10.04
N ASP A 140 -8.09 -30.19 10.82
CA ASP A 140 -9.52 -30.42 11.04
C ASP A 140 -10.35 -30.13 9.77
N TRP A 141 -9.90 -29.22 8.91
CA TRP A 141 -10.51 -29.02 7.59
C TRP A 141 -10.27 -30.19 6.63
N LEU A 142 -9.06 -30.75 6.62
CA LEU A 142 -8.71 -31.91 5.79
C LEU A 142 -9.46 -33.17 6.24
N GLN A 143 -9.55 -33.37 7.55
CA GLN A 143 -10.23 -34.50 8.17
C GLN A 143 -11.05 -34.00 9.36
N PRO A 144 -12.36 -33.74 9.17
CA PRO A 144 -13.23 -33.27 10.24
C PRO A 144 -13.23 -34.20 11.45
N GLY A 145 -12.99 -33.65 12.64
CA GLY A 145 -12.99 -34.38 13.92
C GLY A 145 -11.64 -34.99 14.30
N VAL A 146 -10.55 -34.64 13.61
CA VAL A 146 -9.18 -35.05 13.99
C VAL A 146 -8.64 -34.26 15.18
N VAL A 147 -9.05 -33.00 15.32
CA VAL A 147 -8.56 -32.12 16.37
C VAL A 147 -9.57 -32.09 17.52
N ASP A 148 -9.07 -32.34 18.72
CA ASP A 148 -9.82 -32.09 19.95
C ASP A 148 -9.68 -30.61 20.34
N TRP A 149 -10.77 -29.85 20.23
CA TRP A 149 -10.83 -28.42 20.52
C TRP A 149 -11.28 -28.10 21.96
N SER A 150 -11.43 -29.12 22.81
CA SER A 150 -11.89 -28.97 24.20
C SER A 150 -10.87 -28.39 25.17
#